data_AF-H9FM25-F1
#
_entry.id   AF-H9FM25-F1
#
_cell.length_a   1.000
_cell.length_b   1.000
_cell.length_c   1.000
_cell.angle_alpha   90.00
_cell.angle_beta   90.00
_cell.angle_gamma   90.00
#
_symmetry.space_group_name_H-M   'P 1'
#
loop_
_entity.id
_entity.type
_entity.pdbx_description
1 polymer ?
#
loop_
_entity_poly.entity_id
_entity_poly.type
_entity_poly.pdbx_seq_one_letter_code
_entity_poly.pdbx_strand_id
1 'polypeptide(L)'
;ALPTTLGALERLRHPRERTALWVATDHNMDNTSTVLREWLVAVKNLYHSVEWRPAEEPRSYPDEEGPKHWSDSRYEHVMKLRQAALKSARDMWADYILFVDADNLILNPDTLSLLIAENKTVVAPMLDSRAAYSNFWCGMTSQGYYKRTPA
;
A
#
# COMPACT_ATOMS: atom_id res chain seq x y z
N ALA A 1 0.72 -14.77 1.44
CA ALA A 1 1.54 -13.58 1.16
C ALA A 1 1.46 -12.57 2.28
N LEU A 2 0.25 -12.14 2.66
CA LEU A 2 0.02 -11.10 3.66
C LEU A 2 0.79 -11.25 4.99
N PRO A 3 0.85 -12.41 5.68
CA PRO A 3 1.65 -12.52 6.91
C PRO A 3 3.14 -12.22 6.71
N THR A 4 3.69 -12.56 5.56
CA THR A 4 5.09 -12.25 5.20
C THR A 4 5.28 -10.75 4.98
N THR A 5 4.32 -10.08 4.33
CA THR A 5 4.30 -8.62 4.17
C THR A 5 4.26 -7.92 5.52
N LEU A 6 3.34 -8.32 6.42
CA LEU A 6 3.22 -7.75 7.76
C LEU A 6 4.51 -7.94 8.59
N GLY A 7 5.10 -9.14 8.54
CA GLY A 7 6.39 -9.39 9.19
C GLY A 7 7.56 -8.61 8.58
N ALA A 8 7.49 -8.20 7.32
CA ALA A 8 8.47 -7.29 6.71
C ALA A 8 8.28 -5.86 7.22
N LEU A 9 7.04 -5.37 7.30
CA LEU A 9 6.72 -4.05 7.85
C LEU A 9 7.17 -3.90 9.31
N GLU A 10 6.95 -4.91 10.14
CA GLU A 10 7.40 -4.89 11.54
C GLU A 10 8.93 -4.79 11.71
N ARG A 11 9.70 -5.22 10.70
CA ARG A 11 11.16 -5.20 10.72
C ARG A 11 11.75 -3.87 10.26
N LEU A 12 10.94 -2.93 9.76
CA LEU A 12 11.43 -1.60 9.37
C LEU A 12 12.03 -0.87 10.57
N ARG A 13 13.23 -0.32 10.39
CA ARG A 13 13.96 0.43 11.41
C ARG A 13 13.53 1.90 11.42
N HIS A 14 12.29 2.13 11.83
CA HIS A 14 11.75 3.46 12.12
C HIS A 14 11.04 3.43 13.48
N PRO A 15 11.14 4.49 14.32
CA PRO A 15 10.47 4.53 15.61
C PRO A 15 8.96 4.33 15.46
N ARG A 16 8.42 3.26 16.05
CA ARG A 16 7.01 2.86 15.84
C ARG A 16 6.06 3.87 16.46
N GLU A 17 6.43 4.46 17.58
CA GLU A 17 5.75 5.57 18.25
C GLU A 17 5.68 6.85 17.43
N ARG A 18 6.48 6.94 16.34
CA ARG A 18 6.44 8.00 15.32
C ARG A 18 5.84 7.53 13.99
N THR A 19 5.32 6.31 13.93
CA THR A 19 4.68 5.75 12.75
C THR A 19 3.19 5.57 13.02
N ALA A 20 2.36 6.18 12.18
CA ALA A 20 0.92 5.92 12.15
C ALA A 20 0.61 4.84 11.11
N LEU A 21 -0.28 3.90 11.44
CA LEU A 21 -0.80 2.92 10.49
C LEU A 21 -2.18 3.34 10.03
N TRP A 22 -2.36 3.45 8.71
CA TRP A 22 -3.66 3.63 8.08
C TRP A 22 -3.90 2.43 7.17
N VAL A 23 -4.86 1.57 7.53
CA VAL A 23 -5.07 0.30 6.84
C VAL A 23 -6.51 0.20 6.38
N ALA A 24 -6.68 0.13 5.07
CA ALA A 24 -7.94 -0.18 4.43
C ALA A 24 -7.87 -1.54 3.74
N THR A 25 -8.98 -2.26 3.75
CA THR A 25 -9.13 -3.51 3.01
C THR A 25 -10.55 -3.62 2.50
N ASP A 26 -10.72 -4.07 1.27
CA ASP A 26 -12.00 -4.13 0.58
C ASP A 26 -12.07 -5.36 -0.33
N HIS A 27 -13.28 -5.88 -0.58
CA HIS A 27 -13.55 -6.91 -1.59
C HIS A 27 -12.67 -8.16 -1.48
N ASN A 28 -12.30 -8.56 -0.25
CA ASN A 28 -11.50 -9.76 -0.03
C ASN A 28 -12.33 -11.03 -0.27
N MET A 29 -11.78 -11.97 -1.03
CA MET A 29 -12.35 -13.33 -1.19
C MET A 29 -11.78 -14.35 -0.20
N ASP A 30 -10.82 -13.94 0.62
CA ASP A 30 -10.11 -14.78 1.60
C ASP A 30 -10.21 -14.19 3.02
N ASN A 31 -9.38 -14.68 3.94
CA ASN A 31 -9.37 -14.24 5.35
C ASN A 31 -8.53 -12.98 5.61
N THR A 32 -8.21 -12.17 4.59
CA THR A 32 -7.39 -10.96 4.70
C THR A 32 -7.89 -10.01 5.80
N SER A 33 -9.18 -9.71 5.86
CA SER A 33 -9.76 -8.83 6.89
C SER A 33 -9.50 -9.34 8.31
N THR A 34 -9.64 -10.65 8.54
CA THR A 34 -9.40 -11.29 9.84
C THR A 34 -7.93 -11.19 10.23
N VAL A 35 -7.03 -11.56 9.32
CA VAL A 35 -5.58 -11.54 9.57
C VAL A 35 -5.08 -10.12 9.85
N LEU A 36 -5.55 -9.12 9.09
CA LEU A 36 -5.23 -7.71 9.35
C LEU A 36 -5.76 -7.26 10.70
N ARG A 37 -7.00 -7.60 11.05
CA ARG A 37 -7.60 -7.21 12.34
C ARG A 37 -6.80 -7.78 13.51
N GLU A 38 -6.45 -9.06 13.47
CA GLU A 38 -5.66 -9.72 14.52
C GLU A 38 -4.29 -9.06 14.67
N TRP A 39 -3.61 -8.81 13.55
CA TRP A 39 -2.32 -8.13 13.55
C TRP A 39 -2.41 -6.70 14.12
N LEU A 40 -3.38 -5.90 13.66
CA LEU A 40 -3.58 -4.52 14.13
C LEU A 40 -3.86 -4.49 15.63
N VAL A 41 -4.67 -5.41 16.15
CA VAL A 41 -4.94 -5.52 17.59
C VAL A 41 -3.67 -5.85 18.38
N ALA A 42 -2.81 -6.71 17.84
CA ALA A 42 -1.55 -7.08 18.48
C ALA A 42 -0.54 -5.92 18.52
N VAL A 43 -0.47 -5.11 17.46
CA VAL A 43 0.55 -4.06 17.34
C VAL A 43 0.09 -2.66 17.72
N LYS A 44 -1.22 -2.41 17.90
CA LYS A 44 -1.79 -1.06 18.07
C LYS A 44 -1.11 -0.19 19.13
N ASN A 45 -0.65 -0.80 20.23
CA ASN A 45 -0.03 -0.07 21.34
C ASN A 45 1.45 0.28 21.08
N LEU A 46 2.03 -0.24 20.01
CA LEU A 46 3.42 0.02 19.61
C LEU A 46 3.53 1.19 18.63
N TYR A 47 2.45 1.46 17.89
CA TYR A 47 2.41 2.49 16.86
C TYR A 47 1.80 3.79 17.40
N HIS A 48 2.13 4.93 16.78
CA HIS A 48 1.58 6.24 17.14
C HIS A 48 0.05 6.25 17.16
N SER A 49 -0.53 5.70 16.09
CA SER A 49 -1.97 5.54 15.92
C SER A 49 -2.24 4.42 14.93
N VAL A 50 -3.42 3.81 15.04
CA VAL A 50 -3.90 2.81 14.08
C VAL A 50 -5.31 3.18 13.64
N GLU A 51 -5.48 3.43 12.35
CA GLU A 51 -6.78 3.63 11.71
C GLU A 51 -7.12 2.40 10.86
N TRP A 52 -8.23 1.74 11.19
CA TRP A 52 -8.69 0.52 10.55
C TRP A 52 -9.97 0.77 9.76
N ARG A 53 -9.97 0.46 8.46
CA ARG A 53 -11.09 0.67 7.54
C ARG A 53 -11.42 -0.61 6.75
N PRO A 54 -12.13 -1.57 7.37
CA PRO A 54 -12.59 -2.76 6.67
C PRO A 54 -13.83 -2.45 5.82
N ALA A 55 -13.91 -3.05 4.63
CA ALA A 55 -15.11 -3.16 3.82
C ALA A 55 -15.30 -4.63 3.43
N GLU A 56 -16.05 -5.38 4.24
CA GLU A 56 -16.33 -6.80 3.98
C GLU A 56 -17.39 -7.00 2.90
N GLU A 57 -18.30 -6.04 2.73
CA GLU A 57 -19.36 -6.07 1.74
C GLU A 57 -19.47 -4.71 1.01
N PRO A 58 -19.76 -4.70 -0.29
CA PRO A 58 -19.91 -5.88 -1.16
C PRO A 58 -18.57 -6.58 -1.45
N ARG A 59 -18.62 -7.85 -1.86
CA ARG A 59 -17.42 -8.64 -2.22
C ARG A 59 -16.97 -8.47 -3.67
N SER A 60 -17.80 -7.86 -4.50
CA SER A 60 -17.52 -7.55 -5.91
C SER A 60 -18.16 -6.23 -6.30
N TYR A 61 -17.60 -5.58 -7.33
CA TYR A 61 -18.25 -4.44 -7.96
C TYR A 61 -19.31 -4.91 -8.99
N PRO A 62 -20.47 -4.25 -9.10
CA PRO A 62 -21.50 -4.66 -10.07
C PRO A 62 -21.06 -4.62 -11.54
N ASP A 63 -20.04 -3.80 -11.84
CA ASP A 63 -19.47 -3.57 -13.17
C ASP A 63 -18.17 -4.38 -13.40
N GLU A 64 -17.79 -5.29 -12.50
CA GLU A 64 -16.64 -6.16 -12.70
C GLU A 64 -17.00 -7.43 -13.47
N GLU A 65 -16.12 -7.87 -14.38
CA GLU A 65 -16.29 -9.12 -15.15
C GLU A 65 -15.59 -10.30 -14.46
N GLY A 66 -14.82 -10.01 -13.41
CA GLY A 66 -14.06 -10.99 -12.64
C GLY A 66 -13.01 -10.32 -11.76
N PRO A 67 -12.29 -11.10 -10.94
CA PRO A 67 -11.44 -10.57 -9.86
C PRO A 67 -10.25 -9.73 -10.33
N LYS A 68 -9.83 -9.90 -11.59
CA LYS A 68 -8.75 -9.13 -12.23
C LYS A 68 -9.24 -7.94 -13.03
N HIS A 69 -10.56 -7.79 -13.21
CA HIS A 69 -11.12 -6.62 -13.88
C HIS A 69 -10.99 -5.42 -12.93
N TRP A 70 -10.43 -4.33 -13.46
CA TRP A 70 -10.43 -3.04 -12.82
C TRP A 70 -11.50 -2.18 -13.47
N SER A 71 -12.72 -2.27 -12.94
CA SER A 71 -13.83 -1.43 -13.39
C SER A 71 -13.65 0.01 -12.94
N ASP A 72 -14.38 0.94 -13.55
CA ASP A 72 -14.34 2.36 -13.18
C ASP A 72 -14.72 2.56 -11.70
N SER A 73 -15.72 1.81 -11.21
CA SER A 73 -16.13 1.85 -9.81
C SER A 73 -15.00 1.43 -8.86
N ARG A 74 -14.24 0.39 -9.24
CA ARG A 74 -13.08 -0.08 -8.47
C ARG A 74 -11.95 0.94 -8.47
N TYR A 75 -11.65 1.54 -9.63
CA TYR A 75 -10.65 2.62 -9.72
C TYR A 75 -11.02 3.79 -8.80
N GLU A 76 -12.27 4.27 -8.90
CA GLU A 76 -12.74 5.39 -8.09
C GLU A 76 -12.67 5.08 -6.59
N HIS A 77 -13.05 3.87 -6.18
CA HIS A 77 -12.98 3.44 -4.78
C HIS A 77 -11.55 3.47 -4.23
N VAL A 78 -10.60 2.85 -4.94
CA VAL A 78 -9.19 2.83 -4.51
C VAL A 78 -8.60 4.24 -4.49
N MET A 79 -8.94 5.09 -5.45
CA MET A 79 -8.53 6.51 -5.45
C MET A 79 -9.07 7.25 -4.22
N LYS A 80 -10.34 7.05 -3.85
CA LYS A 80 -10.93 7.65 -2.64
C LYS A 80 -10.22 7.18 -1.38
N LEU A 81 -9.87 5.89 -1.27
CA LEU A 81 -9.11 5.36 -0.14
C LEU A 81 -7.71 6.00 -0.04
N ARG A 82 -6.95 6.04 -1.14
CA ARG A 82 -5.61 6.67 -1.14
C ARG A 82 -5.68 8.17 -0.82
N GLN A 83 -6.70 8.87 -1.33
CA GLN A 83 -6.92 10.28 -1.03
C GLN A 83 -7.30 10.51 0.44
N ALA A 84 -8.10 9.62 1.05
CA ALA A 84 -8.44 9.68 2.46
C ALA A 84 -7.20 9.45 3.35
N ALA A 85 -6.34 8.49 3.01
CA ALA A 85 -5.08 8.25 3.70
C ALA A 85 -4.15 9.48 3.63
N LEU A 86 -3.99 10.08 2.45
CA LEU A 86 -3.21 11.30 2.27
C LEU A 86 -3.77 12.47 3.09
N LYS A 87 -5.09 12.61 3.14
CA LYS A 87 -5.73 13.64 3.97
C LYS A 87 -5.47 13.39 5.46
N SER A 88 -5.64 12.17 5.95
CA SER A 88 -5.36 11.80 7.34
C SER A 88 -3.90 12.12 7.72
N ALA A 89 -2.94 11.79 6.86
CA ALA A 89 -1.53 12.12 7.05
C ALA A 89 -1.27 13.64 7.12
N ARG A 90 -1.97 14.45 6.30
CA ARG A 90 -1.87 15.92 6.36
C ARG A 90 -2.51 16.48 7.62
N ASP A 91 -3.68 15.99 7.99
CA ASP A 91 -4.42 16.45 9.17
C ASP A 91 -3.65 16.15 10.48
N MET A 92 -2.84 15.08 10.50
CA MET A 92 -1.95 14.75 11.61
C MET A 92 -0.55 15.37 11.54
N TRP A 93 -0.28 16.20 10.54
CA TRP A 93 1.02 16.85 10.31
C TRP A 93 2.18 15.85 10.14
N ALA A 94 1.92 14.72 9.46
CA ALA A 94 2.97 13.77 9.14
C ALA A 94 3.97 14.35 8.13
N ASP A 95 5.26 14.20 8.42
CA ASP A 95 6.34 14.66 7.54
C ASP A 95 6.37 13.87 6.21
N TYR A 96 6.03 12.58 6.26
CA TYR A 96 6.06 11.66 5.13
C TYR A 96 4.86 10.71 5.14
N ILE A 97 4.50 10.22 3.96
CA ILE A 97 3.53 9.13 3.78
C ILE A 97 4.15 8.06 2.88
N LEU A 98 4.10 6.81 3.32
CA LEU A 98 4.45 5.65 2.50
C LEU A 98 3.18 4.87 2.16
N PHE A 99 2.89 4.73 0.88
CA PHE A 99 1.86 3.81 0.40
C PHE A 99 2.48 2.42 0.17
N VAL A 100 1.86 1.39 0.72
CA VAL A 100 2.30 0.00 0.60
C VAL A 100 1.10 -0.88 0.27
N ASP A 101 1.20 -1.67 -0.80
CA ASP A 101 0.19 -2.65 -1.16
C ASP A 101 0.44 -4.00 -0.45
N ALA A 102 -0.60 -4.81 -0.25
CA ALA A 102 -0.52 -6.05 0.55
C ALA A 102 0.46 -7.11 0.01
N ASP A 103 0.88 -6.98 -1.25
CA ASP A 103 1.83 -7.85 -1.94
C ASP A 103 3.26 -7.28 -2.00
N ASN A 104 3.51 -6.08 -1.42
CA ASN A 104 4.83 -5.45 -1.40
C ASN A 104 5.70 -5.98 -0.26
N LEU A 105 6.71 -6.79 -0.57
CA LEU A 105 7.66 -7.32 0.42
C LEU A 105 8.85 -6.35 0.63
N ILE A 106 8.73 -5.44 1.59
CA ILE A 106 9.80 -4.49 1.95
C ILE A 106 10.81 -5.17 2.88
N LEU A 107 11.71 -5.96 2.29
CA LEU A 107 12.65 -6.80 3.06
C LEU A 107 13.83 -6.04 3.67
N ASN A 108 14.26 -4.93 3.06
CA ASN A 108 15.34 -4.12 3.60
C ASN A 108 14.83 -3.27 4.78
N PRO A 109 15.31 -3.51 6.02
CA PRO A 109 14.86 -2.76 7.20
C PRO A 109 15.10 -1.25 7.12
N ASP A 110 16.07 -0.79 6.31
CA ASP A 110 16.46 0.61 6.20
C ASP A 110 15.70 1.38 5.11
N THR A 111 14.74 0.74 4.44
CA THR A 111 14.03 1.32 3.29
C THR A 111 13.49 2.72 3.58
N LEU A 112 12.88 2.94 4.75
CA LEU A 112 12.34 4.25 5.12
C LEU A 112 13.42 5.33 5.21
N SER A 113 14.52 5.04 5.90
CA SER A 113 15.64 5.98 6.04
C SER A 113 16.30 6.29 4.69
N LEU A 114 16.44 5.28 3.82
CA LEU A 114 16.98 5.45 2.47
C LEU A 114 16.08 6.35 1.62
N LEU A 115 14.76 6.10 1.62
CA LEU A 115 13.82 6.92 0.86
C LEU A 115 13.76 8.37 1.37
N ILE A 116 13.80 8.58 2.69
CA ILE A 116 13.84 9.91 3.29
C ILE A 116 15.14 10.64 2.89
N ALA A 117 16.27 9.94 2.88
CA ALA A 117 17.57 10.51 2.52
C ALA A 117 17.66 11.01 1.07
N GLU A 118 16.84 10.48 0.15
CA GLU A 118 16.77 10.96 -1.24
C GLU A 118 16.29 12.41 -1.35
N ASN A 119 15.59 12.93 -0.32
CA ASN A 119 15.11 14.31 -0.26
C ASN A 119 14.33 14.72 -1.53
N LYS A 120 13.40 13.86 -1.96
CA LYS A 120 12.50 14.09 -3.09
C LYS A 120 11.06 14.18 -2.62
N THR A 121 10.24 14.92 -3.36
CA THR A 121 8.80 15.01 -3.10
C THR A 121 8.09 13.67 -3.23
N VAL A 122 8.50 12.86 -4.21
CA VAL A 122 7.99 11.50 -4.45
C VAL A 122 9.17 10.62 -4.84
N VAL A 123 9.33 9.51 -4.14
CA VAL A 123 10.33 8.48 -4.42
C VAL A 123 9.74 7.11 -4.05
N ALA A 124 10.15 6.07 -4.76
CA ALA A 124 9.76 4.70 -4.49
C ALA A 124 10.99 3.79 -4.57
N PRO A 125 11.07 2.75 -3.73
CA PRO A 125 12.08 1.72 -3.89
C PRO A 125 11.72 0.87 -5.11
N MET A 126 12.70 0.42 -5.88
CA MET A 126 12.47 -0.58 -6.91
C MET A 126 12.16 -1.91 -6.22
N LEU A 127 11.03 -2.54 -6.59
CA LEU A 127 10.66 -3.86 -6.09
C LEU A 127 11.00 -4.90 -7.15
N ASP A 128 11.88 -5.84 -6.78
CA ASP A 128 12.26 -6.93 -7.66
C ASP A 128 11.09 -7.90 -7.86
N SER A 129 10.82 -8.25 -9.12
CA SER A 129 9.87 -9.31 -9.47
C SER A 129 10.58 -10.46 -10.19
N ARG A 130 9.94 -11.64 -10.22
CA ARG A 130 10.52 -12.83 -10.88
C ARG A 130 10.60 -12.72 -12.41
N ALA A 131 9.98 -11.68 -13.01
CA ALA A 131 9.88 -11.50 -14.44
C ALA A 131 10.14 -10.03 -14.81
N ALA A 132 9.90 -9.66 -16.07
CA ALA A 132 10.08 -8.29 -16.55
C ALA A 132 9.05 -7.28 -16.00
N TYR A 133 8.19 -7.68 -15.07
CA TYR A 133 7.29 -6.78 -14.37
C TYR A 133 8.05 -6.04 -13.27
N SER A 134 7.66 -4.79 -13.03
CA SER A 134 8.20 -3.98 -11.94
C SER A 134 7.12 -3.01 -11.47
N ASN A 135 7.37 -2.37 -10.33
CA ASN A 135 6.51 -1.30 -9.79
C ASN A 135 6.75 0.06 -10.47
N PHE A 136 7.38 0.10 -11.66
CA PHE A 136 7.69 1.33 -12.37
C PHE A 136 7.70 1.14 -13.90
N TRP A 137 7.19 2.13 -14.63
CA TRP A 137 7.28 2.18 -16.09
C TRP A 137 8.16 3.35 -16.54
N CYS A 138 9.22 3.06 -17.29
CA CYS A 138 10.07 4.08 -17.89
C CYS A 138 9.40 4.77 -19.09
N GLY A 139 8.61 4.02 -19.86
CA GLY A 139 7.96 4.50 -21.07
C GLY A 139 6.45 4.41 -21.01
N MET A 140 5.80 5.36 -21.68
CA MET A 140 4.35 5.46 -21.76
C MET A 140 3.91 5.81 -23.20
N THR A 141 2.75 5.31 -23.62
CA THR A 141 2.09 5.75 -24.86
C THR A 141 1.48 7.15 -24.66
N SER A 142 1.07 7.80 -25.74
CA SER A 142 0.36 9.09 -25.68
C SER A 142 -0.95 9.03 -24.89
N GLN A 143 -1.53 7.85 -24.75
CA GLN A 143 -2.78 7.59 -24.03
C GLN A 143 -2.54 7.23 -22.56
N GLY A 144 -1.30 7.17 -22.09
CA GLY A 144 -1.01 6.84 -20.68
C GLY A 144 -0.73 5.37 -20.39
N TYR A 145 -0.67 4.50 -21.41
CA TYR A 145 -0.44 3.06 -21.22
C TYR A 145 1.03 2.68 -21.24
N TYR A 146 1.36 1.53 -20.67
CA TYR A 146 2.72 0.98 -20.65
C TYR A 146 3.36 0.95 -22.04
N LYS A 147 4.62 1.39 -22.12
CA LYS A 147 5.48 1.19 -23.28
C LYS A 147 6.87 0.73 -22.83
N ARG A 148 7.30 -0.44 -23.30
CA ARG A 148 8.65 -0.94 -23.03
C ARG A 148 9.71 -0.02 -23.67
N THR A 149 10.69 0.41 -22.88
CA THR A 149 11.84 1.16 -23.37
C THR A 149 13.01 0.21 -23.66
N PRO A 150 13.92 0.57 -24.58
CA PRO A 150 15.21 -0.13 -24.72
C PRO A 150 15.98 -0.14 -23.40
N ALA A 151 16.84 -1.15 -23.24
CA ALA A 151 17.81 -1.20 -22.15
C ALA A 151 18.98 -0.25 -22.41
#